data_AF-A0A0L6JQW8-F1
#
_entry.id   AF-A0A0L6JQW8-F1
#
_cell.length_a   1.000
_cell.length_b   1.000
_cell.length_c   1.000
_cell.angle_alpha   90.00
_cell.angle_beta   90.00
_cell.angle_gamma   90.00
#
_symmetry.space_group_name_H-M   'P 1'
#
loop_
_entity.id
_entity.type
_entity.pdbx_description
1 polymer ?
#
loop_
_entity_poly.entity_id
_entity_poly.type
_entity_poly.pdbx_seq_one_letter_code
_entity_poly.pdbx_strand_id
1 'polypeptide(L)'
;MADKEGLIKRIDEELKMFEESVSVAKRDDIFFNDLQVKTAFRNALYNTPLTERMAGLIEKLDNILDRMLDYWEELDFETVKLERNDFYEVTHRFLEQLDYDDRDRQLYERASNEYAEFLENLKGKTPQQIIDAAYEIVMKADILSLLEYHDLDKKQINILLTMQNPLDCIYTEWQHSDYSYMDMLRDSMNSLIDTQEHELTIHNYHFNGKLPAIMEDYYAEYENEEQEIPQEIEEELEQC
;
A
#
# COMPACT_ATOMS: atom_id res chain seq x y z
N MET A 1 -2.25 -12.22 -32.73
CA MET A 1 -2.74 -13.48 -32.11
C MET A 1 -1.57 -14.01 -31.30
N ALA A 2 -1.70 -14.05 -29.97
CA ALA A 2 -0.64 -14.51 -29.08
C ALA A 2 -0.11 -15.89 -29.53
N ASP A 3 1.20 -16.13 -29.38
CA ASP A 3 1.84 -17.42 -29.69
C ASP A 3 1.41 -18.48 -28.67
N LYS A 4 0.17 -18.94 -28.82
CA LYS A 4 -0.45 -19.91 -27.94
C LYS A 4 0.28 -21.25 -28.00
N GLU A 5 0.83 -21.59 -29.17
CA GLU A 5 1.57 -22.84 -29.39
C GLU A 5 2.91 -22.83 -28.64
N GLY A 6 3.65 -21.73 -28.69
CA GLY A 6 4.85 -21.51 -27.89
C GLY A 6 4.58 -21.56 -26.38
N LEU A 7 3.53 -20.89 -25.92
CA LEU A 7 3.14 -20.90 -24.51
C LEU A 7 2.80 -22.32 -24.01
N ILE A 8 2.04 -23.10 -24.78
CA ILE A 8 1.70 -24.48 -24.41
C ILE A 8 2.94 -25.33 -24.29
N LYS A 9 3.83 -25.25 -25.29
CA LYS A 9 5.07 -26.02 -25.31
C LYS A 9 5.90 -25.73 -24.05
N ARG A 10 5.99 -24.46 -23.66
CA ARG A 10 6.67 -24.03 -22.43
C ARG A 10 6.02 -24.63 -21.18
N ILE A 11 4.70 -24.54 -21.05
CA ILE A 11 3.98 -25.09 -19.89
C ILE A 11 4.13 -26.63 -19.82
N ASP A 12 4.13 -27.31 -20.97
CA ASP A 12 4.36 -28.76 -21.05
C ASP A 12 5.80 -29.12 -20.63
N GLU A 13 6.79 -28.30 -21.00
CA GLU A 13 8.17 -28.44 -20.55
C GLU A 13 8.31 -28.22 -19.03
N GLU A 14 7.64 -27.21 -18.47
CA GLU A 14 7.59 -26.94 -17.02
C GLU A 14 6.98 -28.13 -16.25
N LEU A 15 5.85 -28.67 -16.74
CA LEU A 15 5.21 -29.84 -16.13
C LEU A 15 6.10 -31.08 -16.17
N LYS A 16 6.78 -31.30 -17.30
CA LYS A 16 7.74 -32.41 -17.44
C LYS A 16 8.92 -32.24 -16.47
N MET A 17 9.48 -31.04 -16.36
CA MET A 17 10.56 -30.76 -15.42
C MET A 17 10.13 -31.02 -13.97
N PHE A 18 8.90 -30.64 -13.61
CA PHE A 18 8.33 -30.96 -12.30
C PHE A 18 8.21 -32.48 -12.08
N GLU A 19 7.69 -33.24 -13.04
CA GLU A 19 7.59 -34.70 -12.93
C GLU A 19 8.95 -35.38 -12.75
N GLU A 20 9.98 -34.89 -13.45
CA GLU A 20 11.34 -35.41 -13.40
C GLU A 20 12.10 -34.99 -12.14
N SER A 21 11.63 -33.96 -11.42
CA SER A 21 12.28 -33.43 -10.21
C SER A 21 12.29 -34.40 -9.03
N VAL A 22 11.29 -35.30 -8.96
CA VAL A 22 11.16 -36.30 -7.90
C VAL A 22 11.15 -37.71 -8.48
N SER A 23 12.16 -38.51 -8.09
CA SER A 23 12.26 -39.92 -8.48
C SER A 23 11.00 -40.70 -8.07
N VAL A 24 10.55 -41.63 -8.91
CA VAL A 24 9.32 -42.42 -8.70
C VAL A 24 9.20 -43.02 -7.30
N ALA A 25 10.31 -43.53 -6.73
CA ALA A 25 10.32 -44.14 -5.40
C ALA A 25 10.12 -43.16 -4.22
N LYS A 26 10.21 -41.86 -4.47
CA LYS A 26 10.09 -40.78 -3.46
C LYS A 26 8.83 -39.94 -3.62
N ARG A 27 7.96 -40.27 -4.58
CA ARG A 27 6.71 -39.52 -4.81
C ARG A 27 5.71 -39.84 -3.71
N ASP A 28 5.23 -38.81 -3.04
CA ASP A 28 4.25 -38.87 -1.96
C ASP A 28 2.93 -38.20 -2.38
N ASP A 29 1.98 -38.12 -1.45
CA ASP A 29 0.66 -37.54 -1.71
C ASP A 29 0.74 -36.06 -2.09
N ILE A 30 1.71 -35.31 -1.56
CA ILE A 30 1.93 -33.89 -1.89
C ILE A 30 2.34 -33.79 -3.36
N PHE A 31 3.33 -34.57 -3.79
CA PHE A 31 3.75 -34.60 -5.19
C PHE A 31 2.58 -34.88 -6.16
N PHE A 32 1.71 -35.85 -5.84
CA PHE A 32 0.58 -36.18 -6.71
C PHE A 32 -0.52 -35.12 -6.71
N ASN A 33 -0.76 -34.47 -5.57
CA ASN A 33 -1.66 -33.33 -5.49
C ASN A 33 -1.17 -32.17 -6.37
N ASP A 34 0.10 -31.80 -6.23
CA ASP A 34 0.71 -30.72 -7.00
C ASP A 34 0.71 -31.03 -8.49
N LEU A 35 1.03 -32.29 -8.86
CA LEU A 35 0.96 -32.74 -10.25
C LEU A 35 -0.45 -32.59 -10.82
N GLN A 36 -1.47 -32.96 -10.04
CA GLN A 36 -2.87 -32.83 -10.44
C GLN A 36 -3.27 -31.36 -10.63
N VAL A 37 -2.92 -30.49 -9.69
CA VAL A 37 -3.20 -29.05 -9.74
C VAL A 37 -2.49 -28.39 -10.93
N LYS A 38 -1.19 -28.64 -11.10
CA LYS A 38 -0.41 -28.12 -12.23
C LYS A 38 -0.96 -28.59 -13.58
N THR A 39 -1.35 -29.86 -13.68
CA THR A 39 -2.00 -30.40 -14.89
C THR A 39 -3.33 -29.71 -15.16
N ALA A 40 -4.12 -29.43 -14.12
CA ALA A 40 -5.38 -28.72 -14.25
C ALA A 40 -5.17 -27.27 -14.71
N PHE A 41 -4.19 -26.56 -14.17
CA PHE A 41 -3.84 -25.20 -14.60
C PHE A 41 -3.31 -25.14 -16.02
N ARG A 42 -2.48 -26.09 -16.43
CA ARG A 42 -2.04 -26.23 -17.83
C ARG A 42 -3.26 -26.32 -18.76
N ASN A 43 -4.25 -27.14 -18.41
CA ASN A 43 -5.46 -27.29 -19.20
C ASN A 43 -6.35 -26.04 -19.17
N ALA A 44 -6.49 -25.39 -18.02
CA ALA A 44 -7.25 -24.15 -17.88
C ALA A 44 -6.63 -23.04 -18.74
N LEU A 45 -5.33 -22.76 -18.60
CA LEU A 45 -4.59 -21.80 -19.43
C LEU A 45 -4.71 -22.07 -20.92
N TYR A 46 -4.63 -23.35 -21.34
CA TYR A 46 -4.80 -23.71 -22.75
C TYR A 46 -6.19 -23.35 -23.28
N ASN A 47 -7.23 -23.45 -22.46
CA ASN A 47 -8.60 -23.20 -22.90
C ASN A 47 -9.03 -21.75 -22.66
N THR A 48 -8.33 -20.99 -21.82
CA THR A 48 -8.59 -19.57 -21.57
C THR A 48 -8.21 -18.70 -22.78
N PRO A 49 -9.10 -17.79 -23.22
CA PRO A 49 -8.75 -16.78 -24.22
C PRO A 49 -7.76 -15.76 -23.62
N LEU A 50 -6.54 -15.71 -24.16
CA LEU A 50 -5.53 -14.75 -23.72
C LEU A 50 -5.48 -13.53 -24.64
N THR A 51 -5.51 -12.34 -24.04
CA THR A 51 -5.19 -11.10 -24.75
C THR A 51 -3.69 -11.02 -25.03
N GLU A 52 -3.26 -10.22 -26.00
CA GLU A 52 -1.83 -10.04 -26.29
C GLU A 52 -1.05 -9.50 -25.07
N ARG A 53 -1.70 -8.64 -24.27
CA ARG A 53 -1.14 -8.14 -23.02
C ARG A 53 -0.94 -9.26 -22.00
N MET A 54 -1.97 -10.07 -21.74
CA MET A 54 -1.86 -11.20 -20.80
C MET A 54 -0.77 -12.18 -21.24
N ALA A 55 -0.71 -12.51 -22.53
CA ALA A 55 0.34 -13.38 -23.05
C ALA A 55 1.74 -12.80 -22.79
N GLY A 56 1.95 -11.52 -23.06
CA GLY A 56 3.22 -10.84 -22.78
C GLY A 56 3.58 -10.75 -21.29
N LEU A 57 2.61 -10.78 -20.38
CA LEU A 57 2.86 -10.85 -18.93
C LEU A 57 3.27 -12.27 -18.52
N ILE A 58 2.55 -13.29 -19.00
CA ILE A 58 2.85 -14.69 -18.72
C ILE A 58 4.23 -15.06 -19.26
N GLU A 59 4.61 -14.55 -20.43
CA GLU A 59 5.94 -14.79 -21.03
C GLU A 59 7.10 -14.34 -20.13
N LYS A 60 6.90 -13.28 -19.33
CA LYS A 60 7.92 -12.74 -18.41
C LYS A 60 8.04 -13.50 -17.10
N LEU A 61 7.09 -14.38 -16.76
CA LEU A 61 7.20 -15.24 -15.58
C LEU A 61 8.33 -16.25 -15.78
N ASP A 62 8.95 -16.75 -14.72
CA ASP A 62 9.99 -17.79 -14.81
C ASP A 62 9.39 -19.20 -14.91
N ASN A 63 8.49 -19.54 -13.98
CA ASN A 63 7.74 -20.81 -13.97
C ASN A 63 6.25 -20.51 -13.75
N ILE A 64 5.44 -20.72 -14.79
CA ILE A 64 4.03 -20.33 -14.80
C ILE A 64 3.24 -21.24 -13.87
N LEU A 65 3.50 -22.55 -13.91
CA LEU A 65 2.77 -23.53 -13.11
C LEU A 65 3.11 -23.48 -11.62
N ASP A 66 4.32 -23.06 -11.25
CA ASP A 66 4.67 -22.79 -9.85
C ASP A 66 3.94 -21.54 -9.37
N ARG A 67 3.98 -20.44 -10.13
CA ARG A 67 3.28 -19.19 -9.74
C ARG A 67 1.78 -19.36 -9.58
N MET A 68 1.14 -20.16 -10.44
CA MET A 68 -0.28 -20.46 -10.32
C MET A 68 -0.58 -21.40 -9.15
N LEU A 69 0.33 -22.33 -8.83
CA LEU A 69 0.20 -23.18 -7.64
C LEU A 69 0.31 -22.32 -6.37
N ASP A 70 1.32 -21.47 -6.27
CA ASP A 70 1.51 -20.54 -5.14
C ASP A 70 0.24 -19.69 -4.93
N TYR A 71 -0.27 -19.08 -6.02
CA TYR A 71 -1.51 -18.29 -5.97
C TYR A 71 -2.72 -19.10 -5.51
N TRP A 72 -2.84 -20.36 -5.94
CA TRP A 72 -3.93 -21.25 -5.54
C TRP A 72 -3.81 -21.69 -4.07
N GLU A 73 -2.60 -21.91 -3.58
CA GLU A 73 -2.35 -22.28 -2.18
C GLU A 73 -2.63 -21.13 -1.21
N GLU A 74 -2.31 -19.89 -1.62
CA GLU A 74 -2.54 -18.67 -0.84
C GLU A 74 -4.00 -18.19 -0.88
N LEU A 75 -4.82 -18.71 -1.79
CA LEU A 75 -6.19 -18.28 -1.98
C LEU A 75 -7.10 -18.72 -0.82
N ASP A 76 -7.77 -17.75 -0.20
CA ASP A 76 -8.87 -18.02 0.72
C ASP A 76 -10.17 -18.32 -0.07
N PHE A 77 -10.35 -19.60 -0.41
CA PHE A 77 -11.51 -20.12 -1.15
C PHE A 77 -12.86 -19.82 -0.49
N GLU A 78 -12.90 -19.74 0.85
CA GLU A 78 -14.15 -19.44 1.56
C GLU A 78 -14.54 -17.99 1.35
N THR A 79 -13.59 -17.07 1.50
CA THR A 79 -13.79 -15.64 1.30
C THR A 79 -14.18 -15.32 -0.15
N VAL A 80 -13.50 -15.95 -1.13
CA VAL A 80 -13.79 -15.72 -2.56
C VAL A 80 -14.96 -16.56 -3.10
N LYS A 81 -15.54 -17.46 -2.28
CA LYS A 81 -16.66 -18.34 -2.63
C LYS A 81 -16.39 -19.20 -3.87
N LEU A 82 -15.23 -19.84 -3.91
CA LEU A 82 -14.83 -20.75 -5.00
C LEU A 82 -14.64 -22.17 -4.48
N GLU A 83 -14.91 -23.17 -5.32
CA GLU A 83 -14.50 -24.54 -5.06
C GLU A 83 -13.03 -24.73 -5.44
N ARG A 84 -12.32 -25.61 -4.71
CA ARG A 84 -10.88 -25.86 -4.96
C ARG A 84 -10.56 -26.38 -6.36
N ASN A 85 -11.53 -26.98 -7.03
CA ASN A 85 -11.44 -27.53 -8.38
C ASN A 85 -11.89 -26.55 -9.48
N ASP A 86 -12.26 -25.30 -9.15
CA ASP A 86 -12.66 -24.26 -10.10
C ASP A 86 -11.46 -23.63 -10.83
N PHE A 87 -10.59 -24.48 -11.41
CA PHE A 87 -9.30 -24.06 -11.99
C PHE A 87 -9.43 -23.01 -13.10
N TYR A 88 -10.55 -22.98 -13.84
CA TYR A 88 -10.80 -21.95 -14.85
C TYR A 88 -10.98 -20.56 -14.24
N GLU A 89 -11.75 -20.47 -13.16
CA GLU A 89 -12.00 -19.21 -12.46
C GLU A 89 -10.76 -18.76 -11.69
N VAL A 90 -10.04 -19.69 -11.05
CA VAL A 90 -8.75 -19.39 -10.43
C VAL A 90 -7.74 -18.89 -11.47
N THR A 91 -7.71 -19.50 -12.67
CA THR A 91 -6.86 -19.03 -13.77
C THR A 91 -7.23 -17.62 -14.20
N HIS A 92 -8.52 -17.33 -14.34
CA HIS A 92 -8.98 -15.99 -14.70
C HIS A 92 -8.52 -14.95 -13.67
N ARG A 93 -8.73 -15.22 -12.39
CA ARG A 93 -8.33 -14.33 -11.29
C ARG A 93 -6.83 -14.14 -11.19
N PHE A 94 -6.06 -15.21 -11.36
CA PHE A 94 -4.60 -15.13 -11.44
C PHE A 94 -4.16 -14.18 -12.56
N LEU A 95 -4.75 -14.29 -13.75
CA LEU A 95 -4.43 -13.40 -14.88
C LEU A 95 -4.86 -11.96 -14.65
N GLU A 96 -5.98 -11.74 -13.96
CA GLU A 96 -6.43 -10.41 -13.57
C GLU A 96 -5.52 -9.76 -12.53
N GLN A 97 -5.08 -10.54 -11.53
CA GLN A 97 -4.12 -10.11 -10.52
C GLN A 97 -2.77 -9.79 -11.16
N LEU A 98 -2.26 -10.67 -12.03
CA LEU A 98 -1.02 -10.43 -12.76
C LEU A 98 -1.06 -9.15 -13.59
N ASP A 99 -2.20 -8.87 -14.24
CA ASP A 99 -2.39 -7.63 -14.99
C ASP A 99 -2.54 -6.40 -14.08
N TYR A 100 -3.15 -6.55 -12.91
CA TYR A 100 -3.24 -5.50 -11.91
C TYR A 100 -1.85 -5.13 -11.38
N ASP A 101 -1.08 -6.11 -10.90
CA ASP A 101 0.25 -5.91 -10.32
C ASP A 101 1.22 -5.25 -11.30
N ASP A 102 1.16 -5.62 -12.59
CA ASP A 102 1.98 -5.00 -13.63
C ASP A 102 1.62 -3.52 -13.85
N ARG A 103 0.32 -3.18 -13.82
CA ARG A 103 -0.14 -1.80 -14.02
C ARG A 103 0.16 -0.92 -12.83
N ASP A 104 -0.04 -1.45 -11.64
CA ASP A 104 0.25 -0.77 -10.39
C ASP A 104 1.74 -0.44 -10.31
N ARG A 105 2.60 -1.44 -10.52
CA ARG A 105 4.05 -1.26 -10.63
C ARG A 105 4.43 -0.25 -11.70
N GLN A 106 3.82 -0.33 -12.89
CA GLN A 106 4.10 0.62 -13.97
C GLN A 106 3.75 2.06 -13.58
N LEU A 107 2.64 2.28 -12.88
CA LEU A 107 2.24 3.60 -12.41
C LEU A 107 3.27 4.14 -11.42
N TYR A 108 3.65 3.33 -10.43
CA TYR A 108 4.65 3.72 -9.44
C TYR A 108 6.00 4.02 -10.08
N GLU A 109 6.51 3.14 -10.97
CA GLU A 109 7.78 3.34 -11.66
C GLU A 109 7.77 4.64 -12.49
N ARG A 110 6.66 4.95 -13.18
CA ARG A 110 6.55 6.19 -13.95
C ARG A 110 6.59 7.42 -13.06
N ALA A 111 5.82 7.43 -11.98
CA ALA A 111 5.81 8.53 -11.03
C ALA A 111 7.18 8.69 -10.34
N SER A 112 7.83 7.58 -9.97
CA SER A 112 9.15 7.57 -9.33
C SER A 112 10.24 8.11 -10.25
N ASN A 113 10.23 7.71 -11.53
CA ASN A 113 11.14 8.25 -12.54
C ASN A 113 10.92 9.75 -12.77
N GLU A 114 9.66 10.20 -12.82
CA GLU A 114 9.30 11.61 -12.93
C GLU A 114 9.85 12.44 -11.76
N TYR A 115 9.73 11.91 -10.54
CA TYR A 115 10.30 12.54 -9.34
C TYR A 115 11.84 12.60 -9.40
N ALA A 116 12.48 11.52 -9.82
CA ALA A 116 13.93 11.46 -9.97
C ALA A 116 14.44 12.50 -11.00
N GLU A 117 13.74 12.64 -12.13
CA GLU A 117 14.03 13.68 -13.14
C GLU A 117 13.82 15.10 -12.58
N PHE A 118 12.75 15.32 -11.82
CA PHE A 118 12.51 16.59 -11.12
C PHE A 118 13.65 16.94 -10.16
N LEU A 119 14.08 16.00 -9.30
CA LEU A 119 15.19 16.20 -8.38
C LEU A 119 16.52 16.45 -9.10
N GLU A 120 16.79 15.73 -10.19
CA GLU A 120 18.00 15.93 -10.99
C GLU A 120 18.03 17.34 -11.61
N ASN A 121 16.89 17.81 -12.12
CA ASN A 121 16.76 19.16 -12.65
C ASN A 121 16.99 20.25 -11.58
N LEU A 122 16.63 19.99 -10.32
CA LEU A 122 16.85 20.92 -9.21
C LEU A 122 18.33 21.07 -8.83
N LYS A 123 19.18 20.05 -9.05
CA LYS A 123 20.62 20.13 -8.73
C LYS A 123 21.35 21.22 -9.51
N GLY A 124 20.82 21.63 -10.66
CA GLY A 124 21.36 22.74 -11.46
C GLY A 124 20.85 24.13 -11.07
N LYS A 125 19.98 24.25 -10.06
CA LYS A 125 19.33 25.51 -9.65
C LYS A 125 20.11 26.24 -8.54
N THR A 126 19.74 27.50 -8.29
CA THR A 126 20.33 28.25 -7.17
C THR A 126 19.76 27.77 -5.82
N PRO A 127 20.46 28.00 -4.69
CA PRO A 127 19.93 27.66 -3.37
C PRO A 127 18.54 28.25 -3.10
N GLN A 128 18.28 29.48 -3.53
CA GLN A 128 16.95 30.09 -3.36
C GLN A 128 15.87 29.34 -4.14
N GLN A 129 16.15 28.96 -5.39
CA GLN A 129 15.19 28.20 -6.20
C GLN A 129 14.91 26.80 -5.63
N ILE A 130 15.89 26.19 -4.96
CA ILE A 130 15.69 24.91 -4.26
C ILE A 130 14.83 25.10 -3.01
N ILE A 131 15.04 26.18 -2.25
CA ILE A 131 14.18 26.54 -1.10
C ILE A 131 12.75 26.79 -1.56
N ASP A 132 12.57 27.52 -2.66
CA ASP A 132 11.25 27.80 -3.23
C ASP A 132 10.54 26.52 -3.69
N ALA A 133 11.29 25.49 -4.12
CA ALA A 133 10.78 24.18 -4.52
C ALA A 133 10.61 23.19 -3.36
N ALA A 134 11.05 23.52 -2.13
CA ALA A 134 11.09 22.56 -1.02
C ALA A 134 9.72 21.96 -0.69
N TYR A 135 8.66 22.75 -0.80
CA TYR A 135 7.29 22.26 -0.61
C TYR A 135 6.91 21.20 -1.66
N GLU A 136 7.17 21.47 -2.93
CA GLU A 136 6.92 20.51 -4.02
C GLU A 136 7.74 19.23 -3.85
N ILE A 137 9.00 19.33 -3.42
CA ILE A 137 9.87 18.17 -3.16
C ILE A 137 9.22 17.24 -2.14
N VAL A 138 8.74 17.77 -1.01
CA VAL A 138 8.15 16.97 0.06
C VAL A 138 6.80 16.40 -0.38
N MET A 139 5.91 17.22 -0.95
CA MET A 139 4.59 16.76 -1.37
C MET A 139 4.67 15.69 -2.47
N LYS A 140 5.58 15.82 -3.44
CA LYS A 140 5.78 14.77 -4.45
C LYS A 140 6.34 13.47 -3.85
N ALA A 141 7.18 13.53 -2.82
CA ALA A 141 7.62 12.32 -2.10
C ALA A 141 6.47 11.65 -1.33
N ASP A 142 5.60 12.44 -0.71
CA ASP A 142 4.44 11.92 0.02
C ASP A 142 3.41 11.31 -0.94
N ILE A 143 3.17 11.94 -2.10
CA ILE A 143 2.32 11.36 -3.17
C ILE A 143 2.89 10.04 -3.68
N LEU A 144 4.22 9.92 -3.83
CA LEU A 144 4.83 8.64 -4.19
C LEU A 144 4.60 7.57 -3.12
N SER A 145 4.76 7.95 -1.85
CA SER A 145 4.46 7.05 -0.74
C SER A 145 2.99 6.62 -0.76
N LEU A 146 2.07 7.54 -1.06
CA LEU A 146 0.66 7.21 -1.24
C LEU A 146 0.46 6.20 -2.39
N LEU A 147 1.12 6.38 -3.54
CA LEU A 147 1.03 5.44 -4.67
C LEU A 147 1.65 4.07 -4.35
N GLU A 148 2.51 3.96 -3.34
CA GLU A 148 3.11 2.69 -2.90
C GLU A 148 2.20 1.90 -1.95
N TYR A 149 1.48 2.59 -1.06
CA TYR A 149 0.73 1.97 0.03
C TYR A 149 -0.79 2.02 -0.14
N HIS A 150 -1.31 2.86 -1.05
CA HIS A 150 -2.74 3.01 -1.23
C HIS A 150 -3.27 2.10 -2.33
N ASP A 151 -4.21 1.22 -1.98
CA ASP A 151 -4.88 0.34 -2.92
C ASP A 151 -5.79 1.14 -3.86
N LEU A 152 -5.28 1.50 -5.03
CA LEU A 152 -6.07 2.04 -6.13
C LEU A 152 -6.73 0.91 -6.90
N ASP A 153 -8.01 1.05 -7.24
CA ASP A 153 -8.64 0.06 -8.10
C ASP A 153 -8.04 0.09 -9.52
N LYS A 154 -8.17 -1.02 -10.25
CA LYS A 154 -7.63 -1.16 -11.61
C LYS A 154 -8.07 -0.04 -12.57
N LYS A 155 -9.28 0.49 -12.41
CA LYS A 155 -9.79 1.58 -13.26
C LYS A 155 -9.11 2.89 -12.91
N GLN A 156 -8.90 3.18 -11.63
CA GLN A 156 -8.16 4.36 -11.16
C GLN A 156 -6.72 4.34 -11.65
N ILE A 157 -6.01 3.20 -11.50
CA ILE A 157 -4.65 3.02 -12.03
C ILE A 157 -4.62 3.28 -13.54
N ASN A 158 -5.58 2.72 -14.29
CA ASN A 158 -5.68 2.93 -15.73
C ASN A 158 -5.88 4.40 -16.10
N ILE A 159 -6.70 5.15 -15.35
CA ILE A 159 -6.91 6.57 -15.59
C ILE A 159 -5.61 7.35 -15.37
N LEU A 160 -4.90 7.11 -14.27
CA LEU A 160 -3.62 7.78 -13.99
C LEU A 160 -2.57 7.43 -15.04
N LEU A 161 -2.53 6.18 -15.52
CA LEU A 161 -1.63 5.77 -16.60
C LEU A 161 -1.90 6.48 -17.94
N THR A 162 -3.08 7.08 -18.14
CA THR A 162 -3.35 7.91 -19.33
C THR A 162 -2.68 9.29 -19.27
N MET A 163 -2.31 9.76 -18.08
CA MET A 163 -1.61 11.03 -17.89
C MET A 163 -0.16 10.89 -18.33
N GLN A 164 0.42 11.93 -18.92
CA GLN A 164 1.82 11.90 -19.34
C GLN A 164 2.76 11.91 -18.12
N ASN A 165 2.48 12.82 -17.18
CA ASN A 165 3.23 13.06 -15.94
C ASN A 165 2.27 12.90 -14.75
N PRO A 166 1.94 11.66 -14.34
CA PRO A 166 0.92 11.41 -13.33
C PRO A 166 1.26 12.07 -11.97
N LEU A 167 2.53 12.14 -11.58
CA LEU A 167 2.92 12.72 -10.29
C LEU A 167 2.70 14.24 -10.27
N ASP A 168 3.11 14.94 -11.33
CA ASP A 168 2.89 16.38 -11.51
C ASP A 168 1.41 16.74 -11.61
N CYS A 169 0.62 15.89 -12.28
CA CYS A 169 -0.83 16.06 -12.34
C CYS A 169 -1.47 15.96 -10.95
N ILE A 170 -1.10 14.95 -10.14
CA ILE A 170 -1.63 14.80 -8.77
C ILE A 170 -1.16 15.98 -7.90
N TYR A 171 0.11 16.39 -8.01
CA TYR A 171 0.63 17.55 -7.28
C TYR A 171 -0.09 18.86 -7.64
N THR A 172 -0.38 19.08 -8.92
CA THR A 172 -1.12 20.27 -9.37
C THR A 172 -2.55 20.29 -8.82
N GLU A 173 -3.22 19.13 -8.79
CA GLU A 173 -4.55 19.01 -8.17
C GLU A 173 -4.48 19.26 -6.66
N TRP A 174 -3.42 18.77 -6.00
CA TRP A 174 -3.17 19.04 -4.59
C TRP A 174 -2.99 20.53 -4.30
N GLN A 175 -2.28 21.29 -5.14
CA GLN A 175 -2.13 22.74 -4.97
C GLN A 175 -3.46 23.51 -4.98
N HIS A 176 -4.53 22.93 -5.56
CA HIS A 176 -5.86 23.53 -5.52
C HIS A 176 -6.66 23.19 -4.25
N SER A 177 -6.21 22.20 -3.46
CA SER A 177 -6.92 21.64 -2.31
C SER A 177 -6.08 21.61 -1.01
N ASP A 178 -4.87 22.15 -1.04
CA ASP A 178 -3.88 22.14 0.04
C ASP A 178 -4.32 22.88 1.32
N TYR A 179 -5.36 23.71 1.25
CA TYR A 179 -5.99 24.31 2.44
C TYR A 179 -6.46 23.26 3.45
N SER A 180 -6.81 22.06 3.01
CA SER A 180 -7.17 20.93 3.89
C SER A 180 -6.00 20.48 4.78
N TYR A 181 -4.76 20.66 4.35
CA TYR A 181 -3.57 20.40 5.16
C TYR A 181 -3.48 21.33 6.37
N MET A 182 -3.90 22.59 6.21
CA MET A 182 -3.91 23.55 7.30
C MET A 182 -4.91 23.18 8.39
N ASP A 183 -6.00 22.50 8.04
CA ASP A 183 -6.95 21.97 9.02
C ASP A 183 -6.31 20.84 9.85
N MET A 184 -5.57 19.91 9.22
CA MET A 184 -4.82 18.88 9.96
C MET A 184 -3.75 19.46 10.90
N LEU A 185 -3.07 20.53 10.49
CA LEU A 185 -2.14 21.26 11.36
C LEU A 185 -2.87 21.94 12.53
N ARG A 186 -4.06 22.49 12.28
CA ARG A 186 -4.90 23.08 13.33
C ARG A 186 -5.35 22.02 14.33
N ASP A 187 -5.76 20.86 13.86
CA ASP A 187 -6.17 19.74 14.71
C ASP A 187 -5.00 19.25 15.58
N SER A 188 -3.80 19.16 15.01
CA SER A 188 -2.58 18.81 15.76
C SER A 188 -2.27 19.84 16.85
N MET A 189 -2.42 21.12 16.53
CA MET A 189 -2.23 22.21 17.48
C MET A 189 -3.25 22.18 18.61
N ASN A 190 -4.53 21.98 18.28
CA ASN A 190 -5.61 21.87 19.27
C ASN A 190 -5.40 20.66 20.17
N SER A 191 -5.03 19.51 19.60
CA SER A 191 -4.73 18.31 20.39
C SER A 191 -3.57 18.51 21.37
N LEU A 192 -2.53 19.25 20.97
CA LEU A 192 -1.44 19.64 21.86
C LEU A 192 -1.93 20.55 22.99
N ILE A 193 -2.77 21.53 22.65
CA ILE A 193 -3.37 22.46 23.63
C ILE A 193 -4.21 21.69 24.64
N ASP A 194 -5.12 20.82 24.19
CA ASP A 194 -5.99 20.03 25.06
C ASP A 194 -5.17 19.12 26.00
N THR A 195 -4.11 18.51 25.47
CA THR A 195 -3.19 17.68 26.27
C THR A 195 -2.49 18.52 27.33
N GLN A 196 -1.97 19.68 26.93
CA GLN A 196 -1.25 20.57 27.83
C GLN A 196 -2.19 21.16 28.90
N GLU A 197 -3.42 21.51 28.55
CA GLU A 197 -4.44 21.98 29.49
C GLU A 197 -4.77 20.91 30.53
N HIS A 198 -5.00 19.67 30.08
CA HIS A 198 -5.22 18.54 30.98
C HIS A 198 -4.07 18.31 31.96
N GLU A 199 -2.82 18.33 31.46
CA GLU A 199 -1.62 18.22 32.31
C GLU A 199 -1.54 19.37 33.33
N LEU A 200 -1.83 20.61 32.91
CA LEU A 200 -1.80 21.78 33.79
C LEU A 200 -2.90 21.71 34.87
N THR A 201 -4.08 21.21 34.53
CA THR A 201 -5.18 20.99 35.47
C THR A 201 -4.84 19.91 36.50
N ILE A 202 -4.26 18.78 36.09
CA ILE A 202 -3.91 17.67 37.00
C ILE A 202 -2.67 18.01 37.85
N HIS A 203 -1.68 18.69 37.29
CA HIS A 203 -0.45 19.06 38.00
C HIS A 203 -0.57 20.33 38.85
N ASN A 204 -1.80 20.76 39.16
CA ASN A 204 -2.08 21.89 40.05
C ASN A 204 -1.37 21.83 41.42
N TYR A 205 -0.84 20.68 41.84
CA TYR A 205 0.13 20.61 42.93
C TYR A 205 1.11 19.47 42.64
N HIS A 206 2.43 19.73 42.64
CA HIS A 206 3.51 18.83 43.12
C HIS A 206 4.91 19.17 42.57
N PHE A 207 5.50 20.29 42.99
CA PHE A 207 6.87 20.28 43.52
C PHE A 207 7.09 21.51 44.43
N ASN A 208 7.21 21.30 45.74
CA ASN A 208 7.40 22.34 46.77
C ASN A 208 6.32 23.44 46.91
N GLY A 209 5.13 23.26 46.29
CA GLY A 209 4.01 24.21 46.40
C GLY A 209 4.28 25.57 45.75
N LYS A 210 5.21 25.64 44.78
CA LYS A 210 5.48 26.85 44.00
C LYS A 210 5.45 26.55 42.52
N LEU A 211 4.80 27.45 41.80
CA LEU A 211 4.57 27.36 40.38
C LEU A 211 5.85 27.63 39.57
N PRO A 212 6.10 26.92 38.45
CA PRO A 212 7.17 27.26 37.53
C PRO A 212 7.01 28.69 37.00
N ALA A 213 8.08 29.48 36.96
CA ALA A 213 8.04 30.89 36.56
C ALA A 213 7.41 31.15 35.17
N ILE A 214 7.53 30.19 34.23
CA ILE A 214 6.92 30.29 32.89
C ILE A 214 5.39 30.14 32.91
N MET A 215 4.85 29.61 34.00
CA MET A 215 3.42 29.35 34.18
C MET A 215 2.77 30.36 35.13
N GLU A 216 3.54 31.25 35.78
CA GLU A 216 3.02 32.25 36.74
C GLU A 216 1.89 33.10 36.16
N ASP A 217 2.06 33.62 34.94
CA ASP A 217 1.03 34.44 34.29
C ASP A 217 -0.20 33.59 33.91
N TYR A 218 -0.01 32.34 33.48
CA TYR A 218 -1.10 31.44 33.09
C TYR A 218 -2.00 31.10 34.28
N TYR A 219 -1.42 30.61 35.38
CA TYR A 219 -2.23 30.27 36.55
C TYR A 219 -2.78 31.51 37.25
N ALA A 220 -2.07 32.65 37.27
CA ALA A 220 -2.64 33.90 37.80
C ALA A 220 -3.90 34.36 37.06
N GLU A 221 -3.99 34.08 35.75
CA GLU A 221 -5.15 34.41 34.93
C GLU A 221 -6.27 33.35 35.02
N TYR A 222 -5.94 32.06 35.17
CA TYR A 222 -6.89 30.96 35.02
C TYR A 222 -7.12 30.07 36.28
N GLU A 223 -6.41 30.28 37.41
CA GLU A 223 -6.61 29.52 38.68
C GLU A 223 -8.01 29.64 39.29
N ASN A 224 -8.77 30.69 38.95
CA ASN A 224 -10.05 31.01 39.60
C ASN A 224 -11.28 30.52 38.83
N GLU A 225 -11.12 29.81 37.71
CA GLU A 225 -12.21 29.06 37.11
C GLU A 225 -12.34 27.73 37.88
N GLU A 226 -13.24 27.67 38.86
CA GLU A 226 -13.58 26.44 39.60
C GLU A 226 -13.91 25.32 38.61
N GLN A 227 -12.94 24.47 38.28
CA GLN A 227 -13.17 23.25 37.51
C GLN A 227 -13.73 22.20 38.49
N GLU A 228 -15.03 21.91 38.37
CA GLU A 228 -15.67 20.78 39.05
C GLU A 228 -14.86 19.51 38.73
N ILE A 229 -14.20 18.95 39.74
CA ILE A 229 -13.54 17.66 39.67
C ILE A 229 -14.62 16.63 39.31
N PRO A 230 -14.52 15.89 38.18
CA PRO A 230 -15.46 14.82 37.90
C PRO A 230 -15.42 13.80 39.06
N GLN A 231 -16.59 13.50 39.63
CA GLN A 231 -16.77 12.69 40.85
C GLN A 231 -16.05 11.32 40.83
N GLU A 232 -15.66 10.81 39.65
CA GLU A 232 -14.91 9.56 39.50
C GLU A 232 -13.48 9.63 40.06
N ILE A 233 -12.87 10.82 40.18
CA ILE A 233 -11.51 10.99 40.74
C ILE A 233 -11.53 11.10 42.28
N GLU A 234 -12.64 11.58 42.86
CA GLU A 234 -12.81 11.67 44.31
C GLU A 234 -12.82 10.28 44.97
N GLU A 235 -13.42 9.28 44.32
CA GLU A 235 -13.51 7.92 44.87
C GLU A 235 -12.17 7.14 44.85
N GLU A 236 -11.25 7.45 43.94
CA GLU A 236 -9.90 6.84 43.92
C GLU A 236 -8.94 7.48 44.92
N LEU A 237 -9.08 8.79 45.19
CA LEU A 237 -8.25 9.51 46.16
C LEU A 237 -8.62 9.21 47.62
N GLU A 238 -9.88 8.85 47.91
CA GLU A 238 -10.31 8.42 49.25
C GLU A 238 -9.88 7.00 49.63
N GLN A 239 -9.32 6.23 48.68
CA GLN A 239 -8.88 4.84 48.91
C GLN A 239 -7.36 4.68 49.11
N CYS A 240 -6.58 5.77 49.18
CA CYS A 240 -5.14 5.76 49.51
C CYS A 240 -4.84 6.28 50.92
#